data_AF-A0A1I6JMD2-F1
#
_entry.id   AF-A0A1I6JMD2-F1
#
_cell.length_a   1.000
_cell.length_b   1.000
_cell.length_c   1.000
_cell.angle_alpha   90.00
_cell.angle_beta   90.00
_cell.angle_gamma   90.00
#
_symmetry.space_group_name_H-M   'P 1'
#
loop_
_entity.id
_entity.type
_entity.pdbx_description
1 polymer ?
#
loop_
_entity_poly.entity_id
_entity_poly.type
_entity_poly.pdbx_seq_one_letter_code
_entity_poly.pdbx_strand_id
1 'polypeptide(L)'
;MEKNKNENSMNHIFDILKAALPYVDNRTKQSMEVAIKTSELAESFATIGKSPELEACDIGQSQFNLEGMLTSIQTVCTTSEKELINTVLNFIKARNLYQSYEVFKQNNPTPELKAASTNNGMHASVAPIIEFLLTQLSPEQKATFDNMNMLFRAMNM
;
A
#
# COMPACT_ATOMS: atom_id res chain seq x y z
N MET A 1 -26.70 21.93 -22.46
CA MET A 1 -27.36 20.81 -21.74
C MET A 1 -27.69 19.61 -22.65
N GLU A 2 -27.01 19.42 -23.80
CA GLU A 2 -27.34 18.35 -24.76
C GLU A 2 -26.50 17.06 -24.66
N LYS A 3 -25.28 17.10 -24.09
CA LYS A 3 -24.40 15.92 -24.03
C LYS A 3 -24.96 14.77 -23.17
N ASN A 4 -25.63 15.09 -22.07
CA ASN A 4 -26.07 14.11 -21.07
C ASN A 4 -27.29 13.26 -21.52
N LYS A 5 -28.06 13.74 -22.51
CA LYS A 5 -29.23 13.02 -23.05
C LYS A 5 -28.82 11.87 -23.98
N ASN A 6 -27.71 12.03 -24.71
CA ASN A 6 -27.24 11.05 -25.68
C ASN A 6 -26.55 9.85 -25.01
N GLU A 7 -25.80 10.10 -23.93
CA GLU A 7 -25.09 9.07 -23.14
C GLU A 7 -26.08 8.09 -22.50
N ASN A 8 -27.14 8.60 -21.87
CA ASN A 8 -28.22 7.77 -21.32
C ASN A 8 -28.98 6.96 -22.38
N SER A 9 -29.09 7.48 -23.61
CA SER A 9 -29.77 6.78 -24.71
C SER A 9 -28.94 5.59 -25.21
N MET A 10 -27.62 5.75 -25.28
CA MET A 10 -26.70 4.68 -25.68
C MET A 10 -26.61 3.59 -24.61
N ASN A 11 -26.49 3.95 -23.34
CA ASN A 11 -26.45 2.99 -22.23
C ASN A 11 -27.73 2.15 -22.19
N HIS A 12 -28.90 2.77 -22.38
CA HIS A 12 -30.17 2.06 -22.48
C HIS A 12 -30.22 1.06 -23.64
N ILE A 13 -29.67 1.42 -24.80
CA ILE A 13 -29.58 0.50 -25.95
C ILE A 13 -28.70 -0.71 -25.62
N PHE A 14 -27.57 -0.51 -24.94
CA PHE A 14 -26.70 -1.63 -24.53
C PHE A 14 -27.35 -2.53 -23.48
N ASP A 15 -28.17 -2.00 -22.58
CA ASP A 15 -28.94 -2.82 -21.62
C ASP A 15 -30.00 -3.68 -22.33
N ILE A 16 -30.67 -3.13 -23.35
CA ILE A 16 -31.58 -3.90 -24.21
C ILE A 16 -30.81 -4.99 -24.96
N LEU A 17 -29.64 -4.67 -25.52
CA LEU A 17 -28.79 -5.66 -26.22
C LEU A 17 -28.31 -6.76 -25.27
N LYS A 18 -27.92 -6.43 -24.04
CA LYS A 18 -27.56 -7.40 -22.99
C LYS A 18 -28.73 -8.33 -22.66
N ALA A 19 -29.93 -7.80 -22.50
CA ALA A 19 -31.12 -8.58 -22.21
C ALA A 19 -31.54 -9.50 -23.37
N ALA A 20 -31.18 -9.13 -24.61
CA ALA A 20 -31.44 -9.92 -25.81
C ALA A 20 -30.40 -11.04 -26.07
N LEU A 21 -29.21 -10.97 -25.46
CA LEU A 21 -28.12 -11.94 -25.66
C LEU A 21 -28.51 -13.43 -25.52
N PRO A 22 -29.37 -13.87 -24.58
CA PRO A 22 -29.70 -15.29 -24.46
C PRO A 22 -30.61 -15.80 -25.60
N TYR A 23 -31.19 -14.91 -26.40
CA TYR A 23 -32.16 -15.24 -27.45
C TYR A 23 -31.60 -15.13 -28.87
N VAL A 24 -30.35 -14.68 -29.04
CA VAL A 24 -29.71 -14.56 -30.36
C VAL A 24 -28.88 -15.79 -30.70
N ASP A 25 -28.65 -16.03 -31.98
CA ASP A 25 -27.80 -17.13 -32.44
C ASP A 25 -26.33 -16.89 -32.03
N ASN A 26 -25.53 -17.97 -32.02
CA ASN A 26 -24.16 -17.93 -31.49
C ASN A 26 -23.24 -16.93 -32.21
N ARG A 27 -23.42 -16.71 -33.52
CA ARG A 27 -22.59 -15.79 -34.30
C ARG A 27 -22.92 -14.34 -33.95
N THR A 28 -24.21 -14.03 -33.86
CA THR A 28 -24.70 -12.71 -33.45
C THR A 28 -24.36 -12.42 -31.99
N LYS A 29 -24.47 -13.43 -31.11
CA LYS A 29 -24.09 -13.35 -29.70
C LYS A 29 -22.64 -12.90 -29.51
N GLN A 30 -21.69 -13.56 -30.18
CA GLN A 30 -20.27 -13.19 -30.09
C GLN A 30 -20.01 -11.75 -30.52
N SER A 31 -20.65 -11.32 -31.61
CA SER A 31 -20.50 -9.96 -32.13
C SER A 31 -21.11 -8.92 -31.17
N MET A 32 -22.28 -9.21 -30.60
CA MET A 32 -22.94 -8.36 -29.59
C MET A 32 -22.14 -8.28 -28.28
N GLU A 33 -21.59 -9.40 -27.79
CA GLU A 33 -20.76 -9.45 -26.59
C GLU A 33 -19.51 -8.58 -26.72
N VAL A 34 -18.83 -8.61 -27.88
CA VAL A 34 -17.67 -7.75 -28.14
C VAL A 34 -18.06 -6.28 -28.14
N ALA A 35 -19.17 -5.92 -28.80
CA ALA A 35 -19.66 -4.55 -28.86
C ALA A 35 -20.05 -4.02 -27.46
N ILE A 36 -20.76 -4.82 -26.67
CA ILE A 36 -21.15 -4.48 -25.29
C ILE A 36 -19.90 -4.25 -24.44
N LYS A 37 -18.96 -5.20 -24.43
CA LYS A 37 -17.73 -5.11 -23.62
C LYS A 37 -16.86 -3.91 -24.02
N THR A 38 -16.81 -3.60 -25.31
CA THR A 38 -16.06 -2.42 -25.81
C THR A 38 -16.72 -1.12 -25.35
N SER A 39 -18.06 -1.06 -25.32
CA SER A 39 -18.78 0.10 -24.80
C SER A 39 -18.55 0.28 -23.29
N GLU A 40 -18.65 -0.79 -22.50
CA GLU A 40 -18.38 -0.75 -21.06
C GLU A 40 -16.94 -0.31 -20.76
N LEU A 41 -15.99 -0.78 -21.57
CA LEU A 41 -14.59 -0.37 -21.46
C LEU A 41 -14.40 1.11 -21.82
N ALA A 42 -15.05 1.59 -22.89
CA ALA A 42 -15.00 2.99 -23.29
C ALA A 42 -15.60 3.91 -22.21
N GLU A 43 -16.69 3.50 -21.58
CA GLU A 43 -17.31 4.18 -20.43
C GLU A 43 -16.37 4.19 -19.21
N SER A 44 -15.70 3.06 -18.95
CA SER A 44 -14.66 2.96 -17.90
C SER A 44 -13.53 3.94 -18.15
N PHE A 45 -13.05 4.08 -19.39
CA PHE A 45 -12.04 5.09 -19.74
C PHE A 45 -12.57 6.53 -19.67
N ALA A 46 -13.82 6.77 -20.04
CA ALA A 46 -14.44 8.09 -19.96
C ALA A 46 -14.69 8.56 -18.52
N THR A 47 -14.69 7.63 -17.56
CA THR A 47 -14.83 7.88 -16.13
C THR A 47 -13.49 7.90 -15.38
N ILE A 48 -12.42 7.35 -15.95
CA ILE A 48 -11.05 7.49 -15.42
C ILE A 48 -10.69 8.98 -15.32
N GLY A 49 -10.41 9.45 -14.10
CA GLY A 49 -10.07 10.85 -13.81
C GLY A 49 -11.27 11.79 -13.58
N LYS A 50 -12.50 11.31 -13.76
CA LYS A 50 -13.69 11.99 -13.22
C LYS A 50 -13.95 11.42 -11.83
N SER A 51 -13.55 12.14 -10.79
CA SER A 51 -13.97 11.84 -9.42
C SER A 51 -15.50 11.80 -9.40
N PRO A 52 -16.15 10.73 -8.92
CA PRO A 52 -17.58 10.77 -8.71
C PRO A 52 -17.87 11.89 -7.70
N GLU A 53 -18.76 12.84 -8.03
CA GLU A 53 -19.27 13.85 -7.08
C GLU A 53 -19.92 13.24 -5.81
N LEU A 54 -19.97 11.91 -5.72
CA LEU A 54 -20.39 11.11 -4.56
C LEU A 54 -19.21 10.64 -3.69
N GLU A 55 -18.03 11.27 -3.76
CA GLU A 55 -17.03 11.21 -2.67
C GLU A 55 -17.47 11.98 -1.40
N ALA A 56 -18.67 12.57 -1.40
CA ALA A 56 -19.23 13.34 -0.29
C ALA A 56 -19.59 12.51 0.98
N CYS A 57 -19.37 11.19 0.97
CA CYS A 57 -19.55 10.32 2.15
C CYS A 57 -18.35 9.40 2.43
N ASP A 58 -17.16 9.63 1.86
CA ASP A 58 -15.94 8.95 2.35
C ASP A 58 -15.31 9.78 3.47
N ILE A 59 -16.02 9.85 4.61
CA ILE A 59 -15.47 10.36 5.86
C ILE A 59 -14.48 9.31 6.36
N GLY A 60 -13.29 9.32 5.77
CA GLY A 60 -12.23 8.40 6.09
C GLY A 60 -11.32 8.15 4.90
N GLN A 61 -10.53 9.17 4.52
CA GLN A 61 -9.32 9.07 3.70
C GLN A 61 -9.04 7.63 3.23
N SER A 62 -9.48 7.28 2.02
CA SER A 62 -9.06 6.04 1.36
C SER A 62 -7.57 6.19 1.00
N GLN A 63 -6.73 5.95 2.02
CA GLN A 63 -5.29 5.96 1.93
C GLN A 63 -4.92 4.95 0.83
N PHE A 64 -4.40 5.44 -0.29
CA PHE A 64 -3.98 4.57 -1.39
C PHE A 64 -2.99 3.53 -0.85
N ASN A 65 -3.48 2.29 -0.66
CA ASN A 65 -2.71 1.21 -0.04
C ASN A 65 -1.78 0.58 -1.08
N LEU A 66 -0.73 1.31 -1.42
CA LEU A 66 0.29 0.90 -2.39
C LEU A 66 0.93 -0.44 -2.00
N GLU A 67 1.12 -0.69 -0.69
CA GLU A 67 1.66 -1.95 -0.19
C GLU A 67 0.71 -3.12 -0.50
N GLY A 68 -0.57 -3.00 -0.15
CA GLY A 68 -1.58 -4.02 -0.45
C GLY A 68 -1.75 -4.29 -1.94
N MET A 69 -1.69 -3.23 -2.77
CA MET A 69 -1.72 -3.36 -4.22
C MET A 69 -0.51 -4.14 -4.74
N LEU A 70 0.70 -3.74 -4.37
CA LEU A 70 1.93 -4.40 -4.80
C LEU A 70 1.99 -5.86 -4.33
N THR A 71 1.53 -6.17 -3.11
CA THR A 71 1.43 -7.55 -2.61
C THR A 71 0.40 -8.37 -3.40
N SER A 72 -0.74 -7.79 -3.79
CA SER A 72 -1.73 -8.51 -4.61
C SER A 72 -1.23 -8.83 -6.02
N ILE A 73 -0.49 -7.89 -6.63
CA ILE A 73 0.09 -8.04 -7.98
C ILE A 73 1.16 -9.13 -8.02
N GLN A 74 1.88 -9.39 -6.91
CA GLN A 74 2.87 -10.48 -6.85
C GLN A 74 2.28 -11.87 -7.15
N THR A 75 0.97 -12.08 -7.00
CA THR A 75 0.33 -13.38 -7.28
C THR A 75 0.35 -13.74 -8.76
N VAL A 76 0.43 -12.75 -9.65
CA VAL A 76 0.38 -12.92 -11.11
C VAL A 76 1.71 -12.61 -11.81
N CYS A 77 2.71 -12.14 -11.08
CA CYS A 77 4.02 -11.78 -11.61
C CYS A 77 4.95 -12.98 -11.87
N THR A 78 5.87 -12.79 -12.82
CA THR A 78 7.03 -13.67 -13.03
C THR A 78 8.08 -13.51 -11.93
N THR A 79 9.05 -14.42 -11.84
CA THR A 79 10.10 -14.38 -10.80
C THR A 79 10.87 -13.06 -10.80
N SER A 80 11.28 -12.56 -11.98
CA SER A 80 12.02 -11.30 -12.10
C SER A 80 11.19 -10.08 -11.70
N GLU A 81 9.90 -10.06 -12.00
CA GLU A 81 9.00 -8.96 -11.59
C GLU A 81 8.75 -8.97 -10.08
N LYS A 82 8.67 -10.15 -9.45
CA LYS A 82 8.54 -10.27 -7.99
C LYS A 82 9.75 -9.68 -7.27
N GLU A 83 10.96 -9.85 -7.79
CA GLU A 83 12.18 -9.26 -7.22
C GLU A 83 12.14 -7.72 -7.25
N LEU A 84 11.69 -7.14 -8.37
CA LEU A 84 11.48 -5.70 -8.47
C LEU A 84 10.44 -5.21 -7.46
N ILE A 85 9.28 -5.88 -7.40
CA ILE A 85 8.21 -5.52 -6.45
C ILE A 85 8.69 -5.64 -5.00
N ASN A 86 9.41 -6.69 -4.65
CA ASN A 86 9.98 -6.87 -3.32
C ASN A 86 10.95 -5.74 -2.97
N THR A 87 11.75 -5.28 -3.92
CA THR A 87 12.66 -4.14 -3.72
C THR A 87 11.89 -2.86 -3.41
N VAL A 88 10.82 -2.59 -4.17
CA VAL A 88 9.93 -1.43 -3.94
C VAL A 88 9.23 -1.54 -2.58
N LEU A 89 8.69 -2.71 -2.23
CA LEU A 89 8.05 -2.97 -0.94
C LEU A 89 9.02 -2.76 0.23
N ASN A 90 10.25 -3.28 0.12
CA ASN A 90 11.28 -3.11 1.14
C ASN A 90 11.64 -1.63 1.32
N PHE A 91 11.72 -0.87 0.22
CA PHE A 91 11.95 0.57 0.29
C PHE A 91 10.81 1.32 0.98
N ILE A 92 9.55 0.98 0.68
CA ILE A 92 8.38 1.58 1.34
C ILE A 92 8.41 1.27 2.84
N LYS A 93 8.65 0.01 3.22
CA LYS A 93 8.76 -0.40 4.63
C LYS A 93 9.88 0.33 5.36
N ALA A 94 11.06 0.44 4.74
CA ALA A 94 12.20 1.17 5.30
C ALA A 94 11.89 2.66 5.47
N ARG A 95 11.20 3.28 4.50
CA ARG A 95 10.75 4.67 4.60
C ARG A 95 9.79 4.86 5.77
N ASN A 96 8.80 3.98 5.93
CA ASN A 96 7.84 4.06 7.02
C ASN A 96 8.53 3.90 8.38
N LEU A 97 9.46 2.94 8.49
CA LEU A 97 10.28 2.76 9.70
C LEU A 97 11.08 4.03 10.04
N TYR A 98 11.71 4.65 9.03
CA TYR A 98 12.47 5.89 9.22
C TYR A 98 11.57 7.06 9.65
N GLN A 99 10.40 7.22 9.04
CA GLN A 99 9.44 8.24 9.43
C GLN A 99 8.97 8.06 10.88
N SER A 100 8.63 6.83 11.26
CA SER A 100 8.26 6.50 12.65
C SER A 100 9.40 6.77 13.63
N TYR A 101 10.65 6.50 13.24
CA TYR A 101 11.82 6.82 14.04
C TYR A 101 12.00 8.34 14.22
N GLU A 102 11.86 9.14 13.15
CA GLU A 102 11.97 10.61 13.27
C GLU A 102 10.88 11.19 14.18
N VAL A 103 9.64 10.67 14.12
CA VAL A 103 8.56 11.05 15.05
C VAL A 103 8.90 10.63 16.48
N PHE A 104 9.41 9.40 16.69
CA PHE A 104 9.85 8.93 17.99
C PHE A 104 10.93 9.83 18.60
N LYS A 105 11.91 10.23 17.78
CA LYS A 105 13.01 11.13 18.17
C LYS A 105 12.52 12.54 18.51
N GLN A 106 11.53 13.06 17.80
CA GLN A 106 10.92 14.36 18.11
C GLN A 106 10.14 14.34 19.43
N ASN A 107 9.42 13.24 19.70
CA ASN A 107 8.60 13.08 20.90
C ASN A 107 9.40 12.64 22.13
N ASN A 108 10.56 12.02 21.92
CA ASN A 108 11.51 11.64 22.95
C ASN A 108 12.86 12.28 22.62
N PRO A 109 12.97 13.63 22.76
CA PRO A 109 14.26 14.29 22.60
C PRO A 109 15.16 13.75 23.69
N THR A 110 16.03 12.81 23.32
CA THR A 110 17.09 12.36 24.22
C THR A 110 17.83 13.61 24.67
N PRO A 111 18.04 13.80 25.99
CA PRO A 111 18.89 14.88 26.46
C PRO A 111 20.20 14.76 25.70
N GLU A 112 20.59 15.81 24.97
CA GLU A 112 21.92 15.87 24.37
C GLU A 112 22.90 15.44 25.46
N LEU A 113 23.69 14.41 25.18
CA LEU A 113 24.76 13.98 26.07
C LEU A 113 25.90 15.02 26.02
N LYS A 114 25.62 16.28 26.37
CA LYS A 114 26.60 17.28 26.76
C LYS A 114 26.94 17.05 28.22
N ALA A 115 27.81 16.08 28.47
CA ALA A 115 28.79 16.05 29.57
C ALA A 115 29.19 14.61 29.89
N ALA A 116 30.21 14.10 29.20
CA ALA A 116 31.30 13.32 29.79
C ALA A 116 32.27 12.95 28.65
N SER A 117 33.22 13.85 28.40
CA SER A 117 34.48 13.48 27.77
C SER A 117 35.14 12.41 28.63
N THR A 118 35.20 11.16 28.18
CA THR A 118 36.44 10.35 28.13
C THR A 118 36.22 8.93 27.58
N ASN A 119 36.83 8.70 26.43
CA ASN A 119 37.38 7.44 25.90
C ASN A 119 36.46 6.34 25.34
N ASN A 120 36.92 5.83 24.19
CA ASN A 120 36.45 4.75 23.33
C ASN A 120 35.21 5.00 22.46
N GLY A 121 35.49 5.23 21.18
CA GLY A 121 34.55 5.54 20.12
C GLY A 121 33.65 4.40 19.66
N MET A 122 32.65 4.80 18.89
CA MET A 122 31.73 4.00 18.06
C MET A 122 30.56 3.27 18.73
N HIS A 123 30.29 3.42 20.03
CA HIS A 123 29.09 2.82 20.65
C HIS A 123 27.93 3.81 20.91
N ALA A 124 28.17 5.13 20.81
CA ALA A 124 27.21 6.13 21.28
C ALA A 124 26.10 6.53 20.28
N SER A 125 26.19 6.16 18.99
CA SER A 125 25.24 6.62 17.96
C SER A 125 24.06 5.69 17.67
N VAL A 126 24.10 4.42 18.12
CA VAL A 126 23.09 3.39 17.78
C VAL A 126 22.02 3.23 18.86
N ALA A 127 22.27 3.74 20.08
CA ALA A 127 21.37 3.61 21.22
C ALA A 127 19.92 4.08 20.97
N PRO A 128 19.64 5.25 20.36
CA PRO A 128 18.26 5.72 20.20
C PRO A 128 17.47 4.93 19.14
N ILE A 129 18.14 4.36 18.14
CA ILE A 129 17.50 3.50 17.13
C ILE A 129 17.15 2.15 17.76
N ILE A 130 18.05 1.57 18.56
CA ILE A 130 17.79 0.32 19.27
C ILE A 130 16.64 0.49 20.26
N GLU A 131 16.59 1.60 20.98
CA GLU A 131 15.48 1.91 21.89
C GLU A 131 14.15 1.99 21.14
N PHE A 132 14.10 2.71 20.02
CA PHE A 132 12.93 2.73 19.15
C PHE A 132 12.54 1.31 18.69
N LEU A 133 13.48 0.51 18.18
CA LEU A 133 13.19 -0.85 17.74
C LEU A 133 12.64 -1.73 18.87
N LEU A 134 13.16 -1.59 20.10
CA LEU A 134 12.64 -2.29 21.29
C LEU A 134 11.21 -1.89 21.62
N THR A 135 10.83 -0.63 21.43
CA THR A 135 9.43 -0.19 21.61
C THR A 135 8.48 -0.76 20.56
N GLN A 136 9.00 -1.18 19.40
CA GLN A 136 8.20 -1.75 18.31
C GLN A 136 8.09 -3.29 18.39
N LEU A 137 8.77 -3.94 19.33
CA LEU A 137 8.69 -5.39 19.52
C LEU A 137 7.46 -5.79 20.35
N SER A 138 6.94 -7.00 20.10
CA SER A 138 5.95 -7.62 20.99
C SER A 138 6.55 -7.95 22.37
N PRO A 139 5.73 -8.08 23.44
CA PRO A 139 6.23 -8.37 24.79
C PRO A 139 7.07 -9.65 24.88
N GLU A 140 6.73 -10.68 24.08
CA GLU A 140 7.48 -11.94 24.01
C GLU A 140 8.85 -11.78 23.32
N GLN A 141 8.91 -10.96 22.27
CA GLN A 141 10.16 -10.66 21.56
C GLN A 141 11.10 -9.80 22.41
N LYS A 142 10.54 -8.90 23.24
CA LYS A 142 11.31 -8.09 24.19
C LYS A 142 12.00 -8.95 25.24
N ALA A 143 11.29 -9.92 25.83
CA ALA A 143 11.87 -10.84 26.81
C ALA A 143 13.02 -11.68 26.23
N THR A 144 12.88 -12.10 24.96
CA THR A 144 13.95 -12.83 24.25
C THR A 144 15.19 -11.95 24.04
N PHE A 145 14.98 -10.68 23.67
CA PHE A 145 16.07 -9.72 23.50
C PHE A 145 16.79 -9.43 24.82
N ASP A 146 16.03 -9.21 25.90
CA ASP A 146 16.59 -8.96 27.24
C ASP A 146 17.40 -10.17 27.75
N ASN A 147 16.92 -11.39 27.51
CA ASN A 147 17.63 -12.62 27.83
C ASN A 147 18.94 -12.74 27.04
N MET A 148 18.92 -12.46 25.73
CA MET A 148 20.14 -12.46 24.92
C MET A 148 21.14 -11.40 25.40
N ASN A 149 20.68 -10.19 25.71
CA ASN A 149 21.54 -9.11 26.21
C ASN A 149 22.15 -9.47 27.58
N MET A 150 21.40 -10.17 28.45
CA MET A 150 21.90 -10.71 29.71
C MET A 150 22.99 -11.77 29.50
N LEU A 151 22.81 -12.67 28.53
CA LEU A 151 23.83 -13.66 28.16
C LEU A 151 25.10 -13.02 27.58
N PHE A 152 24.96 -12.04 26.68
CA PHE A 152 26.11 -11.29 26.14
C PHE A 152 26.89 -10.55 27.23
N ARG A 153 26.18 -9.97 28.21
CA ARG A 153 26.81 -9.32 29.38
C ARG A 153 27.50 -10.31 30.31
N ALA A 154 26.93 -11.49 30.49
CA ALA A 154 27.52 -12.55 31.31
C ALA A 154 28.77 -13.18 30.67
N MET A 155 28.88 -13.17 29.34
CA MET A 155 30.05 -13.67 28.60
C MET A 155 31.17 -12.63 28.44
N ASN A 156 30.89 -11.34 28.63
CA ASN A 156 31.85 -10.23 28.55
C ASN A 156 32.29 -9.72 29.94
N MET A 157 32.07 -10.50 31.00
CA MET A 157 32.64 -10.29 32.34
C MET A 157 33.76 -11.27 32.64
#